data_AF-A0A2V8K0I2-F1
#
_entry.id   AF-A0A2V8K0I2-F1
#
_cell.length_a   1.000
_cell.length_b   1.000
_cell.length_c   1.000
_cell.angle_alpha   90.00
_cell.angle_beta   90.00
_cell.angle_gamma   90.00
#
_symmetry.space_group_name_H-M   'P 1'
#
loop_
_entity.id
_entity.type
_entity.pdbx_description
1 polymer ?
#
loop_
_entity_poly.entity_id
_entity_poly.type
_entity_poly.pdbx_seq_one_letter_code
_entity_poly.pdbx_strand_id
1 'polypeptide(L)'
;MTPKLTARFTAFMRFGFACVLVTAAAIYVTAPAYAHVRKIQITAKDSPAFGGYSWPGVGQYEKIVGKAFGELDPNDPKNAIIVDLRLAPRNANGKVEYSFDFYILKPIDLTKGNHKMLYEPPNRGRKTISALNRGVGGEDPGSVTDASLLANAFLMPQGYSISFSGWDVSAGTSTANFNTTITLPIARNSDGSPITGPSYEYIVNPGASYELTYPAATLDQSQATLTHRAHLNDVPQIVPASG
;
A
#
# COMPACT_ATOMS: atom_id res chain seq x y z
N MET A 1 -31.66 29.19 -86.44
CA MET A 1 -32.64 29.92 -85.61
C MET A 1 -32.26 29.74 -84.14
N THR A 2 -31.81 30.82 -83.50
CA THR A 2 -31.69 30.98 -82.04
C THR A 2 -33.07 30.88 -81.38
N PRO A 3 -33.21 30.48 -80.09
CA PRO A 3 -32.60 31.24 -78.99
C PRO A 3 -32.05 30.45 -77.78
N LYS A 4 -31.27 31.23 -77.02
CA LYS A 4 -30.74 31.02 -75.67
C LYS A 4 -31.84 30.73 -74.64
N LEU A 5 -31.54 29.94 -73.60
CA LEU A 5 -31.92 30.33 -72.24
C LEU A 5 -31.01 29.71 -71.17
N THR A 6 -30.63 30.60 -70.25
CA THR A 6 -29.79 30.49 -69.07
C THR A 6 -30.49 29.71 -67.95
N ALA A 7 -29.76 28.90 -67.18
CA ALA A 7 -30.07 28.66 -65.76
C ALA A 7 -28.80 28.24 -65.00
N ARG A 8 -28.38 29.11 -64.07
CA ARG A 8 -27.48 28.77 -62.96
C ARG A 8 -28.29 27.94 -61.96
N PHE A 9 -27.71 26.91 -61.35
CA PHE A 9 -27.87 26.65 -59.91
C PHE A 9 -26.77 25.72 -59.39
N THR A 10 -26.20 26.18 -58.29
CA THR A 10 -25.17 25.64 -57.40
C THR A 10 -25.59 24.32 -56.76
N ALA A 11 -24.61 23.49 -56.37
CA ALA A 11 -24.41 23.00 -54.99
C ALA A 11 -23.91 21.54 -54.89
N PHE A 12 -22.82 21.39 -54.13
CA PHE A 12 -22.54 20.28 -53.22
C PHE A 12 -22.58 18.84 -53.77
N MET A 13 -21.40 18.29 -54.08
CA MET A 13 -21.06 16.95 -53.57
C MET A 13 -19.59 16.63 -53.77
N ARG A 14 -18.95 16.21 -52.66
CA ARG A 14 -17.75 15.35 -52.53
C ARG A 14 -16.68 15.92 -51.58
N PHE A 15 -17.09 16.23 -50.35
CA PHE A 15 -16.22 16.11 -49.18
C PHE A 15 -16.73 14.91 -48.39
N GLY A 16 -16.11 13.75 -48.54
CA GLY A 16 -16.60 12.57 -47.84
C GLY A 16 -15.94 11.26 -48.22
N PHE A 17 -14.60 11.21 -48.31
CA PHE A 17 -13.88 9.93 -48.36
C PHE A 17 -12.45 10.00 -47.76
N ALA A 18 -12.17 10.97 -46.88
CA ALA A 18 -10.84 11.12 -46.25
C ALA A 18 -10.82 10.98 -44.72
N CYS A 19 -11.97 10.78 -44.05
CA CYS A 19 -12.04 10.70 -42.58
C CYS A 19 -12.35 9.31 -42.01
N VAL A 20 -12.54 8.27 -42.84
CA VAL A 20 -12.96 6.93 -42.35
C VAL A 20 -11.79 5.96 -42.14
N LEU A 21 -10.56 6.32 -42.55
CA LEU A 21 -9.38 5.45 -42.38
C LEU A 21 -8.41 5.89 -41.27
N VAL A 22 -8.65 7.03 -40.60
CA VAL A 22 -7.79 7.49 -39.49
C VAL A 22 -8.30 7.00 -38.12
N THR A 23 -9.53 6.51 -38.03
CA THR A 23 -10.15 6.07 -36.77
C THR A 23 -9.97 4.59 -36.43
N ALA A 24 -9.40 3.77 -37.31
CA ALA A 24 -9.22 2.33 -37.08
C ALA A 24 -7.82 1.92 -36.56
N ALA A 25 -6.89 2.87 -36.39
CA ALA A 25 -5.52 2.60 -35.95
C ALA A 25 -5.17 3.21 -34.59
N ALA A 26 -6.18 3.49 -33.75
CA ALA A 26 -5.96 3.60 -32.30
C ALA A 26 -5.77 2.19 -31.74
N ILE A 27 -4.68 1.54 -32.14
CA ILE A 27 -4.12 0.43 -31.37
C ILE A 27 -3.84 1.05 -30.01
N TYR A 28 -4.66 0.68 -29.03
CA TYR A 28 -4.38 0.93 -27.63
C TYR A 28 -3.02 0.28 -27.35
N VAL A 29 -1.95 1.07 -27.46
CA VAL A 29 -0.68 0.75 -26.82
C VAL A 29 -0.98 0.91 -25.34
N THR A 30 -1.54 -0.14 -24.74
CA THR A 30 -1.51 -0.28 -23.30
C THR A 30 -0.04 -0.34 -22.96
N ALA A 31 0.52 0.78 -22.51
CA ALA A 31 1.83 0.75 -21.87
C ALA A 31 1.72 -0.36 -20.81
N PRO A 32 2.61 -1.37 -20.83
CA PRO A 32 2.56 -2.40 -19.82
C PRO A 32 2.57 -1.69 -18.47
N ALA A 33 1.49 -1.88 -17.70
CA ALA A 33 1.50 -1.49 -16.31
C ALA A 33 2.56 -2.36 -15.66
N TYR A 34 3.77 -1.82 -15.50
CA TYR A 34 4.82 -2.47 -14.73
C TYR A 34 4.36 -2.47 -13.28
N ALA A 35 3.55 -3.45 -12.92
CA ALA A 35 3.41 -3.81 -11.53
C ALA A 35 4.81 -4.24 -11.09
N HIS A 36 5.41 -3.44 -10.23
CA HIS A 36 6.68 -3.78 -9.58
C HIS A 36 6.56 -5.05 -8.74
N VAL A 37 5.34 -5.55 -8.50
CA VAL A 37 5.06 -6.88 -7.93
C VAL A 37 5.28 -7.97 -9.00
N ARG A 38 6.19 -8.90 -8.71
CA ARG A 38 6.55 -10.05 -9.56
C ARG A 38 5.81 -11.32 -9.22
N LYS A 39 5.43 -11.49 -7.96
CA LYS A 39 4.79 -12.71 -7.47
C LYS A 39 3.79 -12.35 -6.38
N ILE A 40 2.62 -12.98 -6.47
CA ILE A 40 1.63 -13.01 -5.40
C ILE A 40 1.54 -14.45 -4.92
N GLN A 41 1.70 -14.65 -3.62
CA GLN A 41 1.52 -15.93 -2.96
C GLN A 41 0.33 -15.81 -2.02
N ILE A 42 -0.79 -16.48 -2.33
CA ILE A 42 -1.92 -16.60 -1.41
C ILE A 42 -1.57 -17.67 -0.38
N THR A 43 -1.65 -17.31 0.90
CA THR A 43 -1.33 -18.20 2.03
C THR A 43 -2.57 -18.66 2.78
N ALA A 44 -3.65 -17.89 2.73
CA ALA A 44 -4.95 -18.29 3.26
C ALA A 44 -6.09 -17.70 2.44
N LYS A 45 -7.19 -18.46 2.35
CA LYS A 45 -8.43 -18.02 1.72
C LYS A 45 -9.62 -18.63 2.47
N ASP A 46 -10.47 -17.77 3.02
CA ASP A 46 -11.72 -18.20 3.65
C ASP A 46 -12.90 -17.68 2.83
N SER A 47 -13.70 -18.59 2.29
CA SER A 47 -14.85 -18.25 1.45
C SER A 47 -15.98 -19.26 1.73
N PRO A 48 -17.02 -18.89 2.50
CA PRO A 48 -17.26 -17.55 3.03
C PRO A 48 -16.42 -17.24 4.29
N ALA A 49 -16.06 -15.96 4.44
CA ALA A 49 -15.59 -15.39 5.71
C ALA A 49 -16.78 -15.10 6.65
N PHE A 50 -16.49 -14.55 7.84
CA PHE A 50 -17.48 -14.11 8.83
C PHE A 50 -18.49 -15.18 9.26
N GLY A 51 -18.03 -16.44 9.34
CA GLY A 51 -18.89 -17.58 9.65
C GLY A 51 -20.03 -17.81 8.65
N GLY A 52 -19.93 -17.27 7.42
CA GLY A 52 -20.99 -17.37 6.42
C GLY A 52 -22.05 -16.27 6.47
N TYR A 53 -21.90 -15.24 7.31
CA TYR A 53 -22.84 -14.13 7.38
C TYR A 53 -23.02 -13.47 6.01
N SER A 54 -24.27 -13.16 5.66
CA SER A 54 -24.65 -12.55 4.39
C SER A 54 -25.33 -11.22 4.63
N TRP A 55 -24.79 -10.14 4.06
CA TRP A 55 -25.42 -8.82 4.15
C TRP A 55 -26.50 -8.64 3.08
N PRO A 56 -27.67 -8.08 3.42
CA PRO A 56 -28.71 -7.76 2.43
C PRO A 56 -28.16 -6.91 1.28
N GLY A 57 -28.50 -7.25 0.04
CA GLY A 57 -28.06 -6.53 -1.16
C GLY A 57 -26.63 -6.82 -1.63
N VAL A 58 -25.70 -7.14 -0.73
CA VAL A 58 -24.27 -7.37 -1.05
C VAL A 58 -23.92 -8.86 -1.11
N GLY A 59 -24.45 -9.66 -0.19
CA GLY A 59 -24.16 -11.09 -0.07
C GLY A 59 -23.03 -11.41 0.91
N GLN A 60 -22.40 -12.56 0.71
CA GLN A 60 -21.30 -13.06 1.54
C GLN A 60 -19.96 -12.48 1.09
N TYR A 61 -19.02 -12.43 2.04
CA TYR A 61 -17.65 -11.98 1.82
C TYR A 61 -16.66 -13.16 1.81
N GLU A 62 -15.52 -12.95 1.18
CA GLU A 62 -14.34 -13.81 1.32
C GLU A 62 -13.15 -13.02 1.86
N LYS A 63 -12.28 -13.75 2.56
CA LYS A 63 -10.98 -13.30 3.05
C LYS A 63 -9.89 -13.89 2.17
N ILE A 64 -8.93 -13.07 1.75
CA ILE A 64 -7.75 -13.50 1.01
C ILE A 64 -6.52 -12.90 1.70
N VAL A 65 -5.58 -13.75 2.08
CA VAL A 65 -4.32 -13.35 2.74
C VAL A 65 -3.16 -13.87 1.92
N GLY A 66 -2.09 -13.10 1.84
CA GLY A 66 -0.90 -13.55 1.16
C GLY A 66 0.30 -12.65 1.33
N LYS A 67 1.33 -12.96 0.55
CA LYS A 67 2.55 -12.18 0.42
C LYS A 67 2.75 -11.75 -1.04
N ALA A 68 3.05 -10.48 -1.24
CA ALA A 68 3.46 -9.94 -2.53
C ALA A 68 4.97 -9.72 -2.54
N PHE A 69 5.63 -10.08 -3.63
CA PHE A 69 7.06 -9.90 -3.84
C PHE A 69 7.26 -8.92 -4.99
N GLY A 70 8.07 -7.90 -4.78
CA GLY A 70 8.31 -6.87 -5.77
C GLY A 70 9.78 -6.52 -5.96
N GLU A 71 10.01 -5.71 -6.99
CA GLU A 71 11.32 -5.26 -7.44
C GLU A 71 11.27 -3.78 -7.83
N LEU A 72 12.21 -3.00 -7.32
CA LEU A 72 12.39 -1.59 -7.69
C LEU A 72 13.66 -1.39 -8.51
N ASP A 73 13.56 -0.53 -9.52
CA ASP A 73 14.74 -0.07 -10.25
C ASP A 73 15.37 1.13 -9.53
N PRO A 74 16.59 1.01 -8.98
CA PRO A 74 17.28 2.11 -8.31
C PRO A 74 17.66 3.26 -9.26
N ASN A 75 17.61 3.03 -10.57
CA ASN A 75 17.91 4.02 -11.59
C ASN A 75 16.66 4.69 -12.18
N ASP A 76 15.46 4.21 -11.86
CA ASP A 76 14.22 4.88 -12.30
C ASP A 76 14.08 6.23 -11.57
N PRO A 77 13.94 7.36 -12.28
CA PRO A 77 13.76 8.67 -11.66
C PRO A 77 12.60 8.74 -10.68
N LYS A 78 11.54 7.94 -10.86
CA LYS A 78 10.39 7.87 -9.93
C LYS A 78 10.76 7.29 -8.57
N ASN A 79 11.80 6.46 -8.52
CA ASN A 79 12.29 5.84 -7.30
C ASN A 79 13.40 6.66 -6.62
N ALA A 80 13.83 7.79 -7.21
CA ALA A 80 14.92 8.60 -6.68
C ALA A 80 14.64 9.21 -5.30
N ILE A 81 13.36 9.32 -4.91
CA ILE A 81 12.94 9.79 -3.58
C ILE A 81 13.15 8.75 -2.48
N ILE A 82 13.34 7.48 -2.83
CA ILE A 82 13.53 6.40 -1.86
C ILE A 82 14.98 6.42 -1.38
N VAL A 83 15.14 6.78 -0.10
CA VAL A 83 16.44 6.87 0.57
C VAL A 83 17.17 5.53 0.50
N ASP A 84 18.48 5.59 0.23
CA ASP A 84 19.41 4.46 0.15
C ASP A 84 19.08 3.35 -0.86
N LEU A 85 18.06 3.52 -1.71
CA LEU A 85 17.68 2.50 -2.69
C LEU A 85 18.83 2.12 -3.62
N ARG A 86 19.69 3.09 -3.98
CA ARG A 86 20.86 2.85 -4.84
C ARG A 86 21.96 2.02 -4.16
N LEU A 87 21.97 2.02 -2.83
CA LEU A 87 22.91 1.34 -1.95
C LEU A 87 22.39 -0.05 -1.51
N ALA A 88 21.13 -0.36 -1.80
CA ALA A 88 20.54 -1.66 -1.50
C ALA A 88 21.10 -2.77 -2.41
N PRO A 89 21.22 -4.02 -1.91
CA PRO A 89 21.60 -5.16 -2.72
C PRO A 89 20.61 -5.36 -3.88
N ARG A 90 21.15 -5.79 -5.02
CA ARG A 90 20.40 -5.96 -6.26
C ARG A 90 20.43 -7.43 -6.69
N ASN A 91 19.34 -7.92 -7.24
CA ASN A 91 19.28 -9.24 -7.83
C ASN A 91 19.95 -9.27 -9.22
N ALA A 92 19.92 -10.44 -9.87
CA ALA A 92 20.53 -10.64 -11.19
C ALA A 92 19.97 -9.72 -12.29
N ASN A 93 18.77 -9.15 -12.10
CA ASN A 93 18.16 -8.18 -13.02
C ASN A 93 18.55 -6.73 -12.70
N GLY A 94 19.46 -6.52 -11.74
CA GLY A 94 19.87 -5.20 -11.27
C GLY A 94 18.79 -4.44 -10.50
N LYS A 95 17.77 -5.14 -9.98
CA LYS A 95 16.66 -4.54 -9.22
C LYS A 95 16.77 -4.85 -7.73
N VAL A 96 16.20 -3.99 -6.89
CA VAL A 96 16.13 -4.16 -5.44
C VAL A 96 14.85 -4.90 -5.08
N GLU A 97 14.98 -6.05 -4.42
CA GLU A 97 13.85 -6.91 -4.06
C GLU A 97 13.24 -6.49 -2.72
N TYR A 98 11.92 -6.60 -2.61
CA TYR A 98 11.18 -6.44 -1.36
C TYR A 98 9.97 -7.38 -1.33
N SER A 99 9.41 -7.60 -0.15
CA SER A 99 8.12 -8.31 -0.04
C SER A 99 7.27 -7.75 1.09
N PHE A 100 5.96 -7.86 0.98
CA PHE A 100 5.03 -7.42 2.02
C PHE A 100 3.83 -8.35 2.11
N ASP A 101 3.28 -8.48 3.31
CA ASP A 101 2.06 -9.24 3.54
C ASP A 101 0.84 -8.38 3.21
N PHE A 102 -0.22 -9.03 2.71
CA PHE A 102 -1.49 -8.38 2.43
C PHE A 102 -2.67 -9.18 2.98
N TYR A 103 -3.75 -8.47 3.25
CA TYR A 103 -5.03 -9.02 3.70
C TYR A 103 -6.16 -8.30 2.97
N ILE A 104 -7.09 -9.04 2.41
CA ILE A 104 -8.21 -8.52 1.62
C ILE A 104 -9.51 -9.13 2.11
N LEU A 105 -10.53 -8.28 2.28
CA LEU A 105 -11.92 -8.67 2.44
C LEU A 105 -12.70 -8.10 1.29
N LYS A 106 -13.50 -8.92 0.61
CA LYS A 106 -14.34 -8.44 -0.48
C LYS A 106 -15.62 -9.27 -0.59
N PRO A 107 -16.69 -8.72 -1.19
CA PRO A 107 -17.82 -9.54 -1.62
C PRO A 107 -17.33 -10.70 -2.50
N ILE A 108 -17.93 -11.88 -2.32
CA ILE A 108 -17.69 -13.03 -3.21
C ILE A 108 -18.16 -12.66 -4.63
N ASP A 109 -19.38 -12.12 -4.73
CA ASP A 109 -19.91 -11.54 -5.96
C ASP A 109 -19.56 -10.05 -6.04
N LEU A 110 -18.52 -9.74 -6.80
CA LEU A 110 -18.04 -8.36 -6.98
C LEU A 110 -19.05 -7.44 -7.69
N THR A 111 -20.04 -7.99 -8.40
CA THR A 111 -21.09 -7.19 -9.05
C THR A 111 -22.10 -6.62 -8.05
N LYS A 112 -22.12 -7.16 -6.83
CA LYS A 112 -22.93 -6.69 -5.70
C LYS A 112 -22.15 -5.80 -4.72
N GLY A 113 -20.86 -5.56 -4.99
CA GLY A 113 -20.08 -4.58 -4.27
C GLY A 113 -20.41 -3.15 -4.72
N ASN A 114 -19.85 -2.16 -4.03
CA ASN A 114 -19.98 -0.75 -4.43
C ASN A 114 -18.87 -0.26 -5.36
N HIS A 115 -18.01 -1.18 -5.83
CA HIS A 115 -16.85 -0.90 -6.68
C HIS A 115 -15.85 0.12 -6.09
N LYS A 116 -15.80 0.22 -4.75
CA LYS A 116 -14.81 1.03 -4.03
C LYS A 116 -13.97 0.13 -3.14
N MET A 117 -12.70 0.49 -3.04
CA MET A 117 -11.76 -0.12 -2.10
C MET A 117 -11.47 0.87 -0.97
N LEU A 118 -11.65 0.43 0.27
CA LEU A 118 -11.02 1.05 1.42
C LEU A 118 -9.64 0.42 1.61
N TYR A 119 -8.59 1.24 1.54
CA TYR A 119 -7.25 0.83 1.92
C TYR A 119 -6.93 1.39 3.31
N GLU A 120 -6.50 0.52 4.23
CA GLU A 120 -5.93 0.94 5.50
C GLU A 120 -4.45 0.52 5.56
N PRO A 121 -3.51 1.47 5.64
CA PRO A 121 -2.14 1.16 6.02
C PRO A 121 -2.14 0.72 7.50
N PRO A 122 -1.77 -0.53 7.82
CA PRO A 122 -1.84 -1.07 9.17
C PRO A 122 -0.93 -0.30 10.12
N ASN A 123 -1.38 -0.02 11.34
CA ASN A 123 -0.61 0.68 12.36
C ASN A 123 0.43 -0.28 12.95
N ARG A 124 1.71 -0.17 12.54
CA ARG A 124 2.78 -1.13 12.92
C ARG A 124 2.37 -2.58 12.63
N GLY A 125 1.78 -2.80 11.46
CA GLY A 125 1.27 -4.10 11.01
C GLY A 125 -0.13 -4.46 11.52
N ARG A 126 -0.66 -3.70 12.48
CA ARG A 126 -1.95 -3.95 13.13
C ARG A 126 -3.13 -3.31 12.42
N LYS A 127 -4.23 -4.05 12.24
CA LYS A 127 -5.45 -3.56 11.61
C LYS A 127 -6.36 -2.88 12.63
N THR A 128 -6.78 -1.66 12.32
CA THR A 128 -7.49 -0.74 13.20
C THR A 128 -8.85 -0.30 12.67
N ILE A 129 -9.35 -0.93 11.59
CA ILE A 129 -10.66 -0.62 10.96
C ILE A 129 -11.86 -0.67 11.91
N SER A 130 -11.74 -1.32 13.08
CA SER A 130 -12.85 -1.55 14.02
C SER A 130 -13.59 -0.26 14.37
N ALA A 131 -12.89 0.86 14.57
CA ALA A 131 -13.51 2.14 14.92
C ALA A 131 -14.44 2.65 13.81
N LEU A 132 -13.99 2.61 12.55
CA LEU A 132 -14.81 2.99 11.39
C LEU A 132 -15.89 1.95 11.11
N ASN A 133 -15.59 0.67 11.31
CA ASN A 133 -16.46 -0.45 10.99
C ASN A 133 -17.34 -0.91 12.16
N ARG A 134 -17.57 -0.01 13.13
CA ARG A 134 -18.51 -0.19 14.25
C ARG A 134 -18.26 -1.47 15.05
N GLY A 135 -17.00 -1.76 15.34
CA GLY A 135 -16.56 -2.86 16.18
C GLY A 135 -16.05 -4.09 15.41
N VAL A 136 -16.44 -4.28 14.14
CA VAL A 136 -15.90 -5.39 13.30
C VAL A 136 -14.48 -5.05 12.86
N GLY A 137 -13.49 -5.69 13.47
CA GLY A 137 -12.08 -5.47 13.19
C GLY A 137 -11.18 -6.47 13.92
N GLY A 138 -10.02 -6.00 14.40
CA GLY A 138 -8.96 -6.86 14.93
C GLY A 138 -7.99 -7.30 13.84
N GLU A 139 -7.01 -8.14 14.18
CA GLU A 139 -5.98 -8.54 13.21
C GLU A 139 -6.48 -9.52 12.16
N ASP A 140 -7.53 -10.29 12.47
CA ASP A 140 -8.29 -11.11 11.52
C ASP A 140 -9.77 -10.72 11.49
N PRO A 141 -10.14 -9.56 10.89
CA PRO A 141 -11.54 -9.13 10.90
C PRO A 141 -12.50 -10.15 10.29
N GLY A 142 -12.06 -10.87 9.25
CA GLY A 142 -12.82 -11.92 8.58
C GLY A 142 -13.17 -13.12 9.45
N SER A 143 -12.58 -13.26 10.64
CA SER A 143 -12.91 -14.32 11.61
C SER A 143 -14.08 -13.97 12.54
N VAL A 144 -14.55 -12.72 12.56
CA VAL A 144 -15.67 -12.29 13.40
C VAL A 144 -16.95 -13.02 12.99
N THR A 145 -17.63 -13.69 13.93
CA THR A 145 -18.85 -14.47 13.67
C THR A 145 -20.09 -13.98 14.40
N ASP A 146 -19.98 -12.97 15.28
CA ASP A 146 -21.12 -12.41 15.99
C ASP A 146 -22.09 -11.72 15.02
N ALA A 147 -23.26 -12.33 14.82
CA ALA A 147 -24.26 -11.86 13.87
C ALA A 147 -24.81 -10.46 14.19
N SER A 148 -24.90 -10.08 15.47
CA SER A 148 -25.41 -8.77 15.88
C SER A 148 -24.39 -7.67 15.57
N LEU A 149 -23.11 -7.96 15.81
CA LEU A 149 -22.00 -7.07 15.47
C LEU A 149 -21.87 -6.92 13.95
N LEU A 150 -21.95 -8.03 13.20
CA LEU A 150 -21.88 -8.02 11.74
C LEU A 150 -23.06 -7.29 11.10
N ALA A 151 -24.27 -7.44 11.63
CA ALA A 151 -25.45 -6.69 11.20
C ALA A 151 -25.27 -5.18 11.33
N ASN A 152 -24.52 -4.74 12.35
CA ASN A 152 -24.30 -3.32 12.64
C ASN A 152 -23.01 -2.76 12.03
N ALA A 153 -22.23 -3.56 11.28
CA ALA A 153 -21.02 -3.12 10.60
C ALA A 153 -21.29 -1.97 9.62
N PHE A 154 -20.31 -1.10 9.39
CA PHE A 154 -20.50 0.04 8.49
C PHE A 154 -20.10 -0.27 7.03
N LEU A 155 -19.00 -0.99 6.83
CA LEU A 155 -18.37 -1.16 5.52
C LEU A 155 -19.01 -2.29 4.71
N MET A 156 -19.28 -3.44 5.33
CA MET A 156 -19.75 -4.64 4.63
C MET A 156 -21.15 -4.52 4.05
N PRO A 157 -22.15 -3.94 4.76
CA PRO A 157 -23.48 -3.72 4.17
C PRO A 157 -23.45 -2.75 2.98
N GLN A 158 -22.40 -1.95 2.84
CA GLN A 158 -22.23 -1.04 1.71
C GLN A 158 -21.42 -1.66 0.57
N GLY A 159 -20.92 -2.89 0.68
CA GLY A 159 -20.25 -3.57 -0.42
C GLY A 159 -18.82 -3.14 -0.69
N TYR A 160 -18.13 -2.52 0.29
CA TYR A 160 -16.71 -2.17 0.13
C TYR A 160 -15.84 -3.42 0.01
N SER A 161 -14.84 -3.36 -0.87
CA SER A 161 -13.63 -4.19 -0.70
C SER A 161 -12.69 -3.47 0.27
N ILE A 162 -12.01 -4.20 1.14
CA ILE A 162 -11.09 -3.67 2.13
C ILE A 162 -9.75 -4.35 1.93
N SER A 163 -8.67 -3.58 1.89
CA SER A 163 -7.31 -4.09 1.73
C SER A 163 -6.36 -3.47 2.75
N PHE A 164 -5.41 -4.30 3.18
CA PHE A 164 -4.32 -3.97 4.07
C PHE A 164 -3.03 -4.49 3.45
N SER A 165 -1.94 -3.73 3.59
CA SER A 165 -0.60 -4.19 3.22
C SER A 165 0.45 -3.69 4.18
N GLY A 166 1.40 -4.56 4.53
CA GLY A 166 2.53 -4.19 5.35
C GLY A 166 3.39 -3.13 4.68
N TRP A 167 3.80 -2.14 5.47
CA TRP A 167 4.59 -1.00 4.99
C TRP A 167 5.67 -0.56 5.98
N ASP A 168 5.56 -0.97 7.24
CA ASP A 168 6.38 -0.50 8.35
C ASP A 168 7.30 -1.64 8.84
N VAL A 169 8.60 -1.42 8.75
CA VAL A 169 9.62 -2.39 9.22
C VAL A 169 9.60 -2.55 10.74
N SER A 170 9.12 -1.54 11.48
CA SER A 170 9.01 -1.59 12.94
C SER A 170 7.90 -2.52 13.43
N ALA A 171 7.05 -3.02 12.52
CA ALA A 171 6.11 -4.11 12.80
C ALA A 171 6.79 -5.46 13.09
N GLY A 172 8.12 -5.53 12.91
CA GLY A 172 8.90 -6.75 13.07
C GLY A 172 8.69 -7.73 11.91
N THR A 173 9.09 -8.98 12.13
CA THR A 173 9.03 -10.06 11.11
C THR A 173 7.94 -11.08 11.38
N SER A 174 7.23 -10.98 12.51
CA SER A 174 6.18 -11.93 12.87
C SER A 174 4.88 -11.60 12.11
N THR A 175 4.41 -12.60 11.36
CA THR A 175 3.11 -12.56 10.68
C THR A 175 2.04 -13.34 11.45
N ALA A 176 2.32 -13.70 12.70
CA ALA A 176 1.36 -14.39 13.56
C ALA A 176 0.09 -13.55 13.71
N ASN A 177 -1.06 -14.22 13.84
CA ASN A 177 -2.38 -13.58 13.92
C ASN A 177 -2.65 -12.60 12.77
N PHE A 178 -2.08 -12.83 11.58
CA PHE A 178 -2.25 -11.97 10.40
C PHE A 178 -1.69 -10.55 10.54
N ASN A 179 -0.77 -10.30 11.46
CA ASN A 179 0.00 -9.06 11.47
C ASN A 179 0.68 -8.87 10.09
N THR A 180 0.46 -7.74 9.43
CA THR A 180 0.92 -7.51 8.05
C THR A 180 2.22 -6.73 8.04
N THR A 181 3.31 -7.38 7.68
CA THR A 181 4.67 -6.83 7.76
C THR A 181 5.27 -6.54 6.39
N ILE A 182 6.41 -5.87 6.37
CA ILE A 182 7.22 -5.68 5.16
C ILE A 182 8.64 -6.20 5.41
N THR A 183 9.21 -6.83 4.40
CA THR A 183 10.60 -7.28 4.36
C THR A 183 11.34 -6.44 3.33
N LEU A 184 12.31 -5.66 3.80
CA LEU A 184 13.19 -4.82 2.99
C LEU A 184 14.63 -5.33 3.08
N PRO A 185 15.46 -5.09 2.04
CA PRO A 185 16.88 -5.38 2.11
C PRO A 185 17.61 -4.32 2.94
N ILE A 186 18.77 -4.68 3.49
CA ILE A 186 19.63 -3.76 4.23
C ILE A 186 20.61 -3.11 3.25
N ALA A 187 20.53 -1.78 3.10
CA ALA A 187 21.48 -1.00 2.31
C ALA A 187 22.86 -0.89 2.99
N ARG A 188 23.91 -0.79 2.18
CA ARG A 188 25.31 -0.69 2.64
C ARG A 188 26.07 0.32 1.80
N ASN A 189 27.12 0.91 2.37
CA ASN A 189 28.06 1.71 1.59
C ASN A 189 28.70 0.87 0.47
N SER A 190 29.29 1.53 -0.52
CA SER A 190 29.92 0.85 -1.67
C SER A 190 31.09 -0.08 -1.28
N ASP A 191 31.71 0.16 -0.13
CA ASP A 191 32.76 -0.68 0.46
C ASP A 191 32.21 -1.85 1.31
N GLY A 192 30.88 -1.99 1.40
CA GLY A 192 30.19 -3.01 2.19
C GLY A 192 29.98 -2.65 3.67
N SER A 193 30.54 -1.53 4.14
CA SER A 193 30.35 -1.08 5.52
C SER A 193 28.88 -0.72 5.79
N PRO A 194 28.40 -0.87 7.05
CA PRO A 194 27.08 -0.41 7.44
C PRO A 194 26.91 1.09 7.21
N ILE A 195 25.71 1.51 6.79
CA ILE A 195 25.33 2.92 6.80
C ILE A 195 25.04 3.29 8.26
N THR A 196 25.73 4.31 8.78
CA THR A 196 25.53 4.83 10.13
C THR A 196 25.32 6.33 10.06
N GLY A 197 24.61 6.87 11.04
CA GLY A 197 24.30 8.29 11.12
C GLY A 197 23.53 8.62 12.39
N PRO A 198 23.29 9.91 12.65
CA PRO A 198 22.46 10.32 13.76
C PRO A 198 21.04 9.76 13.61
N SER A 199 20.54 9.10 14.65
CA SER A 199 19.12 8.72 14.77
C SER A 199 18.45 9.61 15.80
N TYR A 200 17.22 10.02 15.51
CA TYR A 200 16.36 10.68 16.48
C TYR A 200 15.32 9.68 16.99
N GLU A 201 15.32 9.45 18.31
CA GLU A 201 14.32 8.64 18.99
C GLU A 201 13.40 9.54 19.80
N TYR A 202 12.09 9.40 19.60
CA TYR A 202 11.09 10.07 20.43
C TYR A 202 10.53 9.10 21.46
N ILE A 203 10.99 9.25 22.71
CA ILE A 203 10.68 8.33 23.81
C ILE A 203 9.61 8.97 24.70
N VAL A 204 8.42 8.37 24.73
CA VAL A 204 7.36 8.69 25.68
C VAL A 204 7.03 7.43 26.46
N ASN A 205 7.85 7.16 27.48
CA ASN A 205 7.77 5.94 28.27
C ASN A 205 8.08 6.26 29.74
N PRO A 206 7.29 5.77 30.72
CA PRO A 206 7.65 5.88 32.14
C PRO A 206 8.81 4.97 32.57
N GLY A 207 9.28 4.08 31.70
CA GLY A 207 10.34 3.11 31.97
C GLY A 207 11.75 3.71 32.04
N ALA A 208 12.63 3.04 32.79
CA ALA A 208 14.05 3.41 32.94
C ALA A 208 14.95 2.99 31.76
N SER A 209 14.41 2.24 30.80
CA SER A 209 15.11 1.81 29.59
C SER A 209 14.20 1.84 28.37
N TYR A 210 14.81 1.96 27.20
CA TYR A 210 14.14 1.98 25.91
C TYR A 210 15.00 1.26 24.88
N GLU A 211 14.39 0.39 24.08
CA GLU A 211 15.06 -0.27 22.96
C GLU A 211 15.05 0.66 21.75
N LEU A 212 16.23 0.93 21.18
CA LEU A 212 16.39 1.85 20.05
C LEU A 212 15.81 1.24 18.76
N THR A 213 15.28 2.10 17.89
CA THR A 213 14.78 1.67 16.57
C THR A 213 15.90 1.13 15.70
N TYR A 214 17.07 1.77 15.76
CA TYR A 214 18.30 1.32 15.13
C TYR A 214 19.34 0.94 16.18
N PRO A 215 20.12 -0.14 15.97
CA PRO A 215 21.23 -0.47 16.85
C PRO A 215 22.23 0.69 16.93
N ALA A 216 22.79 0.93 18.12
CA ALA A 216 23.82 1.94 18.29
C ALA A 216 25.08 1.54 17.48
N ALA A 217 25.57 2.47 16.65
CA ALA A 217 26.80 2.26 15.88
C ALA A 217 28.06 2.17 16.76
N THR A 218 28.00 2.74 17.97
CA THR A 218 29.05 2.72 18.98
C THR A 218 28.41 2.73 20.38
N LEU A 219 29.11 2.18 21.36
CA LEU A 219 28.72 2.25 22.78
C LEU A 219 29.40 3.42 23.51
N ASP A 220 30.18 4.25 22.81
CA ASP A 220 30.75 5.48 23.35
C ASP A 220 29.66 6.52 23.62
N GLN A 221 29.30 6.66 24.89
CA GLN A 221 28.25 7.57 25.34
C GLN A 221 28.57 9.06 25.08
N SER A 222 29.85 9.42 24.85
CA SER A 222 30.22 10.80 24.50
C SER A 222 29.67 11.25 23.14
N GLN A 223 29.27 10.29 22.30
CA GLN A 223 28.70 10.52 20.97
C GLN A 223 27.16 10.56 20.99
N ALA A 224 26.54 10.41 22.16
CA ALA A 224 25.08 10.44 22.32
C ALA A 224 24.65 11.64 23.17
N THR A 225 23.43 12.12 22.95
CA THR A 225 22.82 13.16 23.79
C THR A 225 21.39 12.78 24.09
N LEU A 226 21.07 12.61 25.38
CA LEU A 226 19.70 12.45 25.84
C LEU A 226 19.18 13.82 26.28
N THR A 227 18.01 14.19 25.79
CA THR A 227 17.30 15.38 26.27
C THR A 227 15.93 15.01 26.78
N HIS A 228 15.48 15.64 27.87
CA HIS A 228 14.09 15.59 28.30
C HIS A 228 13.38 16.91 28.00
N ARG A 229 12.05 16.85 27.89
CA ARG A 229 11.16 18.01 27.85
C ARG A 229 9.76 17.56 28.27
N ALA A 230 9.00 18.43 28.94
CA ALA A 230 7.64 18.10 29.39
C ALA A 230 6.65 18.13 28.21
N HIS A 231 6.78 19.13 27.33
CA HIS A 231 6.02 19.25 26.09
C HIS A 231 6.96 19.27 24.88
N LEU A 232 6.45 18.83 23.72
CA LEU A 232 7.22 18.73 22.47
C LEU A 232 7.89 20.06 22.05
N ASN A 233 7.22 21.16 22.33
CA ASN A 233 7.63 22.53 22.01
C ASN A 233 8.50 23.20 23.10
N ASP A 234 8.70 22.56 24.25
CA ASP A 234 9.59 23.09 25.28
C ASP A 234 11.05 23.00 24.84
N VAL A 235 11.89 23.89 25.39
CA VAL A 235 13.34 23.86 25.17
C VAL A 235 13.90 22.55 25.71
N PRO A 236 14.57 21.71 24.89
CA PRO A 236 15.15 20.45 25.35
C PRO A 236 16.19 20.70 26.45
N GLN A 237 16.08 19.98 27.56
CA GLN A 237 17.08 20.00 28.63
C GLN A 237 17.96 18.75 28.52
N ILE A 238 19.27 18.93 28.49
CA ILE A 238 20.22 17.81 28.44
C ILE A 238 20.15 17.02 29.74
N VAL A 239 20.02 15.70 29.64
CA VAL A 239 20.18 14.78 30.76
C VAL A 239 21.67 14.42 30.85
N PRO A 240 22.35 14.69 31.98
CA PRO A 240 23.76 14.34 32.15
C PRO A 240 24.00 12.83 32.00
N ALA A 241 25.16 12.45 31.47
CA ALA A 241 25.53 11.03 31.31
C ALA A 241 25.63 10.26 32.65
N SER A 242 25.72 10.97 33.79
CA SER A 242 25.70 10.38 35.13
C SER A 242 24.33 9.82 35.56
N GLY A 243 23.25 10.15 34.82
CA GLY A 243 21.87 9.99 35.29
C GLY A 243 21.40 11.21 36.07
#